data_AF-A0A7Z6QNF1-F1
#
_entry.id   AF-A0A7Z6QNF1-F1
#
_cell.length_a   1.000
_cell.length_b   1.000
_cell.length_c   1.000
_cell.angle_alpha   90.00
_cell.angle_beta   90.00
_cell.angle_gamma   90.00
#
_symmetry.space_group_name_H-M   'P 1'
#
loop_
_entity.id
_entity.type
_entity.pdbx_description
1 polymer ?
#
loop_
_entity_poly.entity_id
_entity_poly.type
_entity_poly.pdbx_seq_one_letter_code
_entity_poly.pdbx_strand_id
1 'polypeptide(L)'
;MHNSEGVVSAMSQATDAGQAAEELARQLLHPYLGFVLFFCSASYDLQALGRALQECFGNVRVVGCTSAGEITPQGYGRNCITAMGFNHAHFSIATELIDQVEHFSLIDAQQMVERLVGGCRSNTLAPIKGNTFALTLLDGLSSREEVVLAALSAALGDIPHFGGSAGDDNFLTHTHVYFNGAFHSGAAVVVLVNTWLDFEVFTTHHILPRSEKLVVTGADSPSRRVFELNAEPAAEEYARHIGVAVADLDHRVFAAHPLAVRIHDQYYVRAIQQVHDDLSLSFYCAVENGIVLTVMKPGPILPNLQTLFDGLQARLGDLLLTIGCDCFLRRLELEDSGNLEQIGGFLRDQRVMGFNTYGEQFNGMHINQTFTGVAIARGRR
;
A
#
# COMPACT_ATOMS: atom_id res chain seq x y z
N MET A 1 24.50 21.99 5.19
CA MET A 1 23.19 22.30 5.80
C MET A 1 22.71 21.02 6.45
N HIS A 2 22.78 20.91 7.77
CA HIS A 2 22.25 19.76 8.50
C HIS A 2 20.75 19.71 8.23
N ASN A 3 20.26 18.64 7.60
CA ASN A 3 18.88 18.51 7.17
C ASN A 3 17.98 18.43 8.42
N SER A 4 17.42 19.58 8.83
CA SER A 4 16.76 19.82 10.13
C SER A 4 15.37 19.21 10.24
N GLU A 5 14.98 18.38 9.27
CA GLU A 5 13.58 18.00 9.06
C GLU A 5 13.32 16.51 9.31
N GLY A 6 14.35 15.73 9.67
CA GLY A 6 14.20 14.37 10.19
C GLY A 6 13.97 13.26 9.15
N VAL A 7 13.61 13.59 7.90
CA VAL A 7 13.50 12.64 6.77
C VAL A 7 14.23 13.18 5.53
N VAL A 8 14.88 12.28 4.79
CA VAL A 8 15.49 12.57 3.48
C VAL A 8 14.87 11.67 2.43
N SER A 9 14.38 12.24 1.33
CA SER A 9 13.89 11.48 0.18
C SER A 9 15.00 11.28 -0.84
N ALA A 10 15.03 10.11 -1.48
CA ALA A 10 15.99 9.78 -2.54
C ALA A 10 15.28 8.98 -3.65
N MET A 11 15.91 8.97 -4.82
CA MET A 11 15.52 8.07 -5.91
C MET A 11 16.71 7.66 -6.76
N SER A 12 16.57 6.57 -7.50
CA SER A 12 17.50 6.15 -8.55
C SER A 12 16.73 5.63 -9.76
N GLN A 13 17.21 5.97 -10.95
CA GLN A 13 16.73 5.44 -12.24
C GLN A 13 17.78 4.52 -12.89
N ALA A 14 18.89 4.23 -12.19
CA ALA A 14 19.89 3.30 -12.70
C ALA A 14 19.26 1.91 -12.82
N THR A 15 19.48 1.24 -13.94
CA THR A 15 19.00 -0.12 -14.17
C THR A 15 19.92 -1.17 -13.54
N ASP A 16 21.21 -0.83 -13.36
CA ASP A 16 22.16 -1.66 -12.63
C ASP A 16 21.89 -1.58 -11.12
N ALA A 17 21.77 -2.75 -10.49
CA ALA A 17 21.42 -2.89 -9.08
C ALA A 17 22.48 -2.28 -8.14
N GLY A 18 23.76 -2.43 -8.47
CA GLY A 18 24.87 -1.87 -7.69
C GLY A 18 24.87 -0.35 -7.76
N GLN A 19 24.80 0.20 -8.97
CA GLN A 19 24.73 1.64 -9.19
C GLN A 19 23.49 2.25 -8.50
N ALA A 20 22.33 1.61 -8.58
CA ALA A 20 21.12 2.09 -7.94
C ALA A 20 21.28 2.18 -6.42
N ALA A 21 21.83 1.14 -5.78
CA ALA A 21 22.11 1.15 -4.35
C ALA A 21 23.11 2.24 -3.94
N GLU A 22 24.17 2.44 -4.72
CA GLU A 22 25.17 3.50 -4.48
C GLU A 22 24.57 4.90 -4.60
N GLU A 23 23.70 5.14 -5.59
CA GLU A 23 23.01 6.41 -5.79
C GLU A 23 22.09 6.75 -4.61
N LEU A 24 21.35 5.76 -4.11
CA LEU A 24 20.50 5.94 -2.92
C LEU A 24 21.34 6.20 -1.68
N ALA A 25 22.40 5.42 -1.46
CA ALA A 25 23.29 5.59 -0.31
C ALA A 25 23.97 6.96 -0.31
N ARG A 26 24.40 7.47 -1.48
CA ARG A 26 24.98 8.81 -1.62
C ARG A 26 24.02 9.93 -1.20
N GLN A 27 22.72 9.75 -1.43
CA GLN A 27 21.68 10.72 -1.07
C GLN A 27 21.26 10.61 0.40
N LEU A 28 21.22 9.40 0.95
CA LEU A 28 20.62 9.11 2.26
C LEU A 28 21.61 9.01 3.41
N LEU A 29 22.86 8.58 3.17
CA LEU A 29 23.82 8.34 4.25
C LEU A 29 24.23 9.65 4.93
N HIS A 30 23.92 9.75 6.21
CA HIS A 30 24.41 10.79 7.11
C HIS A 30 24.57 10.20 8.53
N PRO A 31 25.31 10.87 9.44
CA PRO A 31 25.64 10.31 10.77
C PRO A 31 24.44 9.94 11.66
N TYR A 32 23.25 10.42 11.32
CA TYR A 32 22.03 10.21 12.10
C TYR A 32 20.99 9.32 11.39
N LEU A 33 21.30 8.74 10.23
CA LEU A 33 20.39 7.84 9.53
C LEU A 33 20.16 6.58 10.38
N GLY A 34 18.92 6.33 10.77
CA GLY A 34 18.52 5.18 11.59
C GLY A 34 17.80 4.08 10.84
N PHE A 35 17.11 4.42 9.74
CA PHE A 35 16.27 3.49 9.00
C PHE A 35 16.06 3.97 7.56
N VAL A 36 15.92 3.04 6.63
CA VAL A 36 15.56 3.31 5.24
C VAL A 36 14.34 2.48 4.84
N LEU A 37 13.33 3.14 4.29
CA LEU A 37 12.20 2.54 3.61
C LEU A 37 12.34 2.76 2.10
N PHE A 38 12.20 1.73 1.28
CA PHE A 38 12.25 1.89 -0.18
C PHE A 38 11.17 1.08 -0.91
N PHE A 39 10.87 1.49 -2.13
CA PHE A 39 10.03 0.77 -3.07
C PHE A 39 10.74 0.73 -4.42
N CYS A 40 10.74 -0.43 -5.07
CA CYS A 40 11.47 -0.65 -6.32
C CYS A 40 10.62 -1.38 -7.35
N SER A 41 10.91 -1.15 -8.63
CA SER A 41 10.33 -1.94 -9.71
C SER A 41 10.75 -3.41 -9.58
N ALA A 42 9.88 -4.33 -9.99
CA ALA A 42 10.20 -5.75 -10.02
C ALA A 42 11.16 -6.12 -11.17
N SER A 43 11.47 -5.18 -12.07
CA SER A 43 12.39 -5.39 -13.20
C SER A 43 13.87 -5.49 -12.81
N TYR A 44 14.23 -5.14 -11.57
CA TYR A 44 15.61 -5.30 -11.07
C TYR A 44 15.98 -6.76 -10.85
N ASP A 45 17.27 -7.09 -10.97
CA ASP A 45 17.81 -8.30 -10.35
C ASP A 45 17.73 -8.14 -8.83
N LEU A 46 16.66 -8.68 -8.23
CA LEU A 46 16.36 -8.53 -6.80
C LEU A 46 17.45 -9.13 -5.92
N GLN A 47 18.12 -10.20 -6.36
CA GLN A 47 19.20 -10.80 -5.59
C GLN A 47 20.45 -9.91 -5.59
N ALA A 48 20.80 -9.34 -6.75
CA ALA A 48 21.89 -8.37 -6.83
C ALA A 48 21.56 -7.09 -6.05
N LEU A 49 20.35 -6.56 -6.19
CA LEU A 49 19.90 -5.35 -5.52
C LEU A 49 19.89 -5.53 -4.00
N GLY A 50 19.39 -6.66 -3.52
CA GLY A 50 19.35 -6.92 -2.08
C GLY A 50 20.74 -6.96 -1.44
N ARG A 51 21.71 -7.60 -2.09
CA ARG A 51 23.12 -7.59 -1.64
C ARG A 51 23.70 -6.18 -1.69
N ALA A 52 23.51 -5.47 -2.80
CA ALA A 52 24.06 -4.12 -2.98
C ALA A 52 23.51 -3.13 -1.94
N LEU A 53 22.21 -3.19 -1.62
CA LEU A 53 21.61 -2.37 -0.57
C LEU A 53 22.21 -2.71 0.81
N GLN A 54 22.37 -3.99 1.14
CA GLN A 54 22.97 -4.42 2.41
C GLN A 54 24.42 -3.95 2.54
N GLU A 55 25.21 -4.01 1.47
CA GLU A 55 26.59 -3.56 1.43
C GLU A 55 26.70 -2.03 1.58
N CYS A 56 25.86 -1.29 0.85
CA CYS A 56 25.90 0.18 0.85
C CYS A 56 25.42 0.80 2.17
N PHE A 57 24.38 0.24 2.80
CA PHE A 57 23.79 0.80 4.03
C PHE A 57 24.36 0.18 5.32
N GLY A 58 25.12 -0.92 5.23
CA GLY A 58 25.81 -1.54 6.34
C GLY A 58 24.86 -1.92 7.48
N ASN A 59 25.02 -1.27 8.63
CA ASN A 59 24.23 -1.56 9.84
C ASN A 59 22.87 -0.83 9.89
N VAL A 60 22.60 0.10 8.96
CA VAL A 60 21.31 0.79 8.90
C VAL A 60 20.25 -0.21 8.48
N ARG A 61 19.13 -0.27 9.23
CA ARG A 61 18.01 -1.15 8.86
C ARG A 61 17.36 -0.64 7.58
N VAL A 62 17.30 -1.51 6.57
CA VAL A 62 16.64 -1.25 5.29
C VAL A 62 15.46 -2.21 5.13
N VAL A 63 14.29 -1.66 4.80
CA VAL A 63 13.04 -2.41 4.52
C VAL A 63 12.43 -1.85 3.25
N GLY A 64 11.75 -2.69 2.49
CA GLY A 64 11.03 -2.24 1.32
C GLY A 64 10.18 -3.34 0.68
N CYS A 65 9.69 -3.09 -0.51
CA CYS A 65 9.04 -4.11 -1.33
C CYS A 65 9.17 -3.78 -2.82
N THR A 66 8.81 -4.75 -3.66
CA THR A 66 8.58 -4.50 -5.09
C THR A 66 7.29 -3.73 -5.29
N SER A 67 7.15 -3.06 -6.43
CA SER A 67 6.01 -2.19 -6.73
C SER A 67 5.43 -2.39 -8.14
N ALA A 68 4.23 -1.86 -8.36
CA ALA A 68 3.63 -1.68 -9.70
C ALA A 68 3.95 -0.31 -10.33
N GLY A 69 4.88 0.44 -9.73
CA GLY A 69 5.25 1.80 -10.06
C GLY A 69 5.55 2.62 -8.80
N GLU A 70 6.39 3.64 -8.92
CA GLU A 70 6.87 4.41 -7.78
C GLU A 70 6.20 5.79 -7.69
N ILE A 71 6.09 6.31 -6.48
CA ILE A 71 5.86 7.74 -6.23
C ILE A 71 7.17 8.31 -5.67
N THR A 72 7.81 9.16 -6.47
CA THR A 72 9.16 9.66 -6.28
C THR A 72 9.15 11.14 -5.89
N PRO A 73 10.29 11.75 -5.53
CA PRO A 73 10.40 13.20 -5.34
C PRO A 73 10.06 14.02 -6.61
N GLN A 74 9.89 13.37 -7.76
CA GLN A 74 9.53 13.99 -9.03
C GLN A 74 8.06 13.73 -9.41
N GLY A 75 7.29 12.99 -8.60
CA GLY A 75 5.95 12.49 -8.92
C GLY A 75 5.97 11.01 -9.30
N TYR A 76 4.99 10.55 -10.09
CA TYR A 76 4.95 9.15 -10.54
C TYR A 76 6.19 8.78 -11.35
N GLY A 77 6.79 7.65 -11.01
CA GLY A 77 7.91 7.02 -11.70
C GLY A 77 7.56 5.63 -12.21
N ARG A 78 8.47 5.03 -12.98
CA ARG A 78 8.43 3.63 -13.38
C ARG A 78 9.86 3.13 -13.59
N ASN A 79 10.09 1.84 -13.39
CA ASN A 79 11.40 1.21 -13.55
C ASN A 79 12.48 1.93 -12.73
N CYS A 80 12.15 2.34 -11.51
CA CYS A 80 13.05 3.09 -10.66
C CYS A 80 12.95 2.62 -9.20
N ILE A 81 13.76 3.23 -8.34
CA ILE A 81 13.69 3.05 -6.90
C ILE A 81 13.40 4.40 -6.26
N THR A 82 12.46 4.42 -5.33
CA THR A 82 12.18 5.56 -4.46
C THR A 82 12.45 5.16 -3.02
N ALA A 83 13.10 6.02 -2.25
CA ALA A 83 13.53 5.71 -0.89
C ALA A 83 13.41 6.90 0.06
N MET A 84 13.25 6.59 1.34
CA MET A 84 13.15 7.55 2.44
C MET A 84 14.10 7.11 3.55
N GLY A 85 15.01 8.00 3.95
CA GLY A 85 15.88 7.84 5.10
C GLY A 85 15.33 8.58 6.31
N PHE A 86 15.22 7.90 7.44
CA PHE A 86 14.68 8.42 8.69
C PHE A 86 15.79 8.67 9.71
N ASN A 87 15.81 9.86 10.27
CA ASN A 87 16.77 10.26 11.28
C ASN A 87 16.39 9.70 12.67
N HIS A 88 17.30 8.94 13.30
CA HIS A 88 17.04 8.32 14.61
C HIS A 88 16.82 9.31 15.76
N ALA A 89 17.17 10.59 15.57
CA ALA A 89 16.86 11.66 16.53
C ALA A 89 15.37 12.07 16.52
N HIS A 90 14.63 11.74 15.46
CA HIS A 90 13.21 12.10 15.31
C HIS A 90 12.29 10.89 15.14
N PHE A 91 12.86 9.71 14.89
CA PHE A 91 12.11 8.47 14.68
C PHE A 91 12.77 7.31 15.44
N SER A 92 11.97 6.60 16.22
CA SER A 92 12.31 5.29 16.75
C SER A 92 11.53 4.24 15.97
N ILE A 93 12.23 3.37 15.23
CA ILE A 93 11.61 2.45 14.28
C ILE A 93 12.02 1.02 14.59
N ALA A 94 11.04 0.16 14.82
CA ALA A 94 11.21 -1.27 14.97
C ALA A 94 10.60 -1.99 13.77
N THR A 95 11.21 -3.11 13.35
CA THR A 95 10.75 -3.88 12.19
C THR A 95 10.85 -5.37 12.45
N GLU A 96 9.86 -6.12 12.00
CA GLU A 96 9.78 -7.58 12.10
C GLU A 96 9.33 -8.17 10.76
N LEU A 97 9.84 -9.36 10.44
CA LEU A 97 9.46 -10.15 9.28
C LEU A 97 8.47 -11.23 9.71
N ILE A 98 7.39 -11.37 8.94
CA ILE A 98 6.55 -12.55 8.90
C ILE A 98 7.03 -13.37 7.71
N ASP A 99 7.73 -14.47 7.95
CA ASP A 99 8.35 -15.30 6.90
C ASP A 99 7.36 -16.27 6.23
N GLN A 100 6.27 -16.62 6.94
CA GLN A 100 5.24 -17.53 6.45
C GLN A 100 3.84 -17.00 6.80
N VAL A 101 3.31 -16.12 5.95
CA VAL A 101 1.97 -15.52 6.12
C VAL A 101 0.86 -16.56 6.21
N GLU A 102 1.03 -17.74 5.60
CA GLU A 102 0.06 -18.82 5.64
C GLU A 102 -0.13 -19.46 7.02
N HIS A 103 0.89 -19.40 7.87
CA HIS A 103 0.87 -19.99 9.21
C HIS A 103 0.74 -18.97 10.32
N PHE A 104 0.68 -17.68 9.96
CA PHE A 104 0.60 -16.59 10.92
C PHE A 104 -0.72 -16.60 11.69
N SER A 105 -0.62 -16.60 13.01
CA SER A 105 -1.76 -16.63 13.94
C SER A 105 -1.88 -15.36 14.78
N LEU A 106 -2.98 -15.23 15.51
CA LEU A 106 -3.17 -14.13 16.48
C LEU A 106 -2.10 -14.14 17.59
N ILE A 107 -1.64 -15.33 18.01
CA ILE A 107 -0.61 -15.44 19.05
C ILE A 107 0.72 -14.89 18.52
N ASP A 108 1.07 -15.23 17.27
CA ASP A 108 2.27 -14.70 16.62
C ASP A 108 2.20 -13.18 16.48
N ALA A 109 1.03 -12.66 16.11
CA ALA A 109 0.78 -11.21 16.03
C ALA A 109 0.98 -10.51 17.38
N GLN A 110 0.43 -11.05 18.46
CA GLN A 110 0.60 -10.49 19.81
C GLN A 110 2.07 -10.44 20.22
N GLN A 111 2.79 -11.54 20.06
CA GLN A 111 4.23 -11.61 20.39
C GLN A 111 5.06 -10.68 19.51
N MET A 112 4.74 -10.56 18.23
CA MET A 112 5.40 -9.64 17.29
C MET A 112 5.20 -8.18 17.72
N VAL A 113 3.95 -7.78 18.01
CA VAL A 113 3.65 -6.41 18.45
C VAL A 113 4.36 -6.09 19.77
N GLU A 114 4.44 -7.02 20.71
CA GLU A 114 5.20 -6.84 21.95
C GLU A 114 6.69 -6.58 21.67
N ARG A 115 7.32 -7.33 20.76
CA ARG A 115 8.72 -7.10 20.34
C ARG A 115 8.91 -5.76 19.64
N LEU A 116 8.02 -5.39 18.72
CA LEU A 116 8.05 -4.10 18.03
C LEU A 116 7.96 -2.93 19.01
N VAL A 117 7.00 -2.99 19.94
CA VAL A 117 6.82 -1.98 20.98
C VAL A 117 8.04 -1.93 21.91
N GLY A 118 8.60 -3.08 22.29
CA GLY A 118 9.85 -3.17 23.04
C GLY A 118 11.03 -2.51 22.32
N GLY A 119 11.15 -2.73 21.01
CA GLY A 119 12.14 -2.10 20.13
C GLY A 119 12.02 -0.59 20.12
N CYS A 120 10.82 -0.04 19.90
CA CYS A 120 10.61 1.42 19.87
C CYS A 120 10.91 2.09 21.23
N ARG A 121 10.61 1.41 22.35
CA ARG A 121 10.87 1.92 23.70
C ARG A 121 12.36 2.08 24.01
N SER A 122 13.24 1.34 23.36
CA SER A 122 14.69 1.37 23.62
C SER A 122 15.35 2.74 23.37
N ASN A 123 14.81 3.52 22.42
CA ASN A 123 15.29 4.88 22.11
C ASN A 123 14.57 5.95 22.94
N THR A 124 13.54 5.57 23.74
CA THR A 124 12.73 6.44 24.60
C THR A 124 12.31 7.76 23.95
N LEU A 125 12.00 7.71 22.64
CA LEU A 125 11.74 8.93 21.89
C LEU A 125 10.43 9.52 22.35
N ALA A 126 9.26 8.95 22.03
CA ALA A 126 7.95 9.43 22.46
C ALA A 126 7.17 8.33 23.22
N PRO A 127 6.04 8.65 23.90
CA PRO A 127 5.10 7.64 24.38
C PRO A 127 4.67 6.71 23.25
N ILE A 128 4.26 5.47 23.53
CA ILE A 128 3.74 4.60 22.46
C ILE A 128 2.33 5.05 22.05
N LYS A 129 1.45 5.22 23.03
CA LYS A 129 0.06 5.63 22.81
C LYS A 129 0.01 7.05 22.25
N GLY A 130 -0.64 7.21 21.09
CA GLY A 130 -0.86 8.50 20.43
C GLY A 130 0.32 9.01 19.59
N ASN A 131 1.48 8.33 19.62
CA ASN A 131 2.71 8.77 18.95
C ASN A 131 3.35 7.63 18.13
N THR A 132 2.57 6.59 17.84
CA THR A 132 3.03 5.42 17.09
C THR A 132 2.02 5.05 16.02
N PHE A 133 2.50 4.71 14.83
CA PHE A 133 1.71 4.06 13.78
C PHE A 133 2.46 2.84 13.24
N ALA A 134 1.76 1.94 12.56
CA ALA A 134 2.36 0.82 11.87
C ALA A 134 2.16 0.89 10.35
N LEU A 135 3.20 0.50 9.60
CA LEU A 135 3.16 0.22 8.18
C LEU A 135 3.35 -1.28 7.98
N THR A 136 2.44 -1.92 7.25
CA THR A 136 2.57 -3.32 6.83
C THR A 136 2.82 -3.37 5.33
N LEU A 137 3.89 -4.04 4.92
CA LEU A 137 4.14 -4.40 3.52
C LEU A 137 3.90 -5.90 3.38
N LEU A 138 2.98 -6.29 2.50
CA LEU A 138 2.65 -7.68 2.24
C LEU A 138 3.12 -8.09 0.86
N ASP A 139 3.51 -9.35 0.72
CA ASP A 139 3.60 -9.97 -0.59
C ASP A 139 2.20 -10.02 -1.23
N GLY A 140 2.01 -9.25 -2.32
CA GLY A 140 0.68 -8.95 -2.88
C GLY A 140 -0.01 -10.08 -3.65
N LEU A 141 0.62 -11.25 -3.73
CA LEU A 141 0.02 -12.46 -4.29
C LEU A 141 -0.31 -13.52 -3.21
N SER A 142 -0.19 -13.16 -1.93
CA SER A 142 -0.62 -14.02 -0.83
C SER A 142 -2.14 -14.10 -0.73
N SER A 143 -2.69 -15.32 -0.67
CA SER A 143 -4.14 -15.56 -0.55
C SER A 143 -4.70 -15.35 0.86
N ARG A 144 -3.86 -15.02 1.85
CA ARG A 144 -4.24 -14.95 3.27
C ARG A 144 -4.04 -13.59 3.93
N GLU A 145 -3.89 -12.54 3.12
CA GLU A 145 -3.71 -11.17 3.60
C GLU A 145 -4.77 -10.75 4.61
N GLU A 146 -6.05 -11.05 4.36
CA GLU A 146 -7.16 -10.66 5.26
C GLU A 146 -7.01 -11.25 6.66
N VAL A 147 -6.54 -12.51 6.76
CA VAL A 147 -6.33 -13.19 8.05
C VAL A 147 -5.16 -12.57 8.81
N VAL A 148 -4.06 -12.28 8.10
CA VAL A 148 -2.88 -11.62 8.67
C VAL A 148 -3.22 -10.22 9.17
N LEU A 149 -3.94 -9.45 8.36
CA LEU A 149 -4.36 -8.09 8.69
C LEU A 149 -5.31 -8.06 9.89
N ALA A 150 -6.27 -8.99 9.96
CA ALA A 150 -7.16 -9.12 11.11
C ALA A 150 -6.39 -9.46 12.40
N ALA A 151 -5.44 -10.40 12.32
CA ALA A 151 -4.60 -10.77 13.46
C ALA A 151 -3.71 -9.60 13.94
N LEU A 152 -3.07 -8.89 13.01
CA LEU A 152 -2.27 -7.69 13.31
C LEU A 152 -3.13 -6.58 13.91
N SER A 153 -4.30 -6.31 13.34
CA SER A 153 -5.20 -5.27 13.85
C SER A 153 -5.66 -5.58 15.28
N ALA A 154 -5.98 -6.83 15.58
CA ALA A 154 -6.34 -7.25 16.93
C ALA A 154 -5.18 -7.10 17.93
N ALA A 155 -3.94 -7.38 17.50
CA ALA A 155 -2.75 -7.25 18.33
C ALA A 155 -2.29 -5.79 18.54
N LEU A 156 -2.38 -4.96 17.50
CA LEU A 156 -1.99 -3.54 17.53
C LEU A 156 -2.94 -2.68 18.38
N GLY A 157 -4.20 -3.11 18.54
CA GLY A 157 -5.20 -2.38 19.31
C GLY A 157 -5.44 -0.97 18.74
N ASP A 158 -5.22 0.05 19.58
CA ASP A 158 -5.45 1.46 19.22
C ASP A 158 -4.34 2.08 18.33
N ILE A 159 -3.29 1.32 17.98
CA ILE A 159 -2.22 1.85 17.12
C ILE A 159 -2.76 1.95 15.68
N PRO A 160 -2.86 3.17 15.11
CA PRO A 160 -3.31 3.33 13.73
C PRO A 160 -2.32 2.66 12.79
N HIS A 161 -2.85 1.98 11.77
CA HIS A 161 -2.00 1.21 10.87
C HIS A 161 -2.54 1.18 9.46
N PHE A 162 -1.60 1.15 8.52
CA PHE A 162 -1.87 1.10 7.11
C PHE A 162 -0.84 0.24 6.40
N GLY A 163 -1.03 0.05 5.11
CA GLY A 163 -0.09 -0.73 4.33
C GLY A 163 -0.47 -0.87 2.88
N GLY A 164 0.38 -1.62 2.19
CA GLY A 164 0.26 -1.89 0.79
C GLY A 164 0.79 -3.28 0.46
N SER A 165 0.10 -3.94 -0.46
CA SER A 165 0.53 -5.17 -1.07
C SER A 165 1.49 -4.86 -2.20
N ALA A 166 2.66 -5.50 -2.16
CA ALA A 166 3.73 -5.36 -3.14
C ALA A 166 3.20 -5.63 -4.55
N GLY A 167 3.80 -4.98 -5.54
CA GLY A 167 3.44 -5.11 -6.96
C GLY A 167 4.61 -5.63 -7.80
N ASP A 168 4.33 -5.98 -9.05
CA ASP A 168 5.34 -6.44 -10.01
C ASP A 168 5.06 -5.88 -11.42
N ASP A 169 5.03 -4.55 -11.54
CA ASP A 169 4.88 -3.85 -12.82
C ASP A 169 3.64 -4.27 -13.66
N ASN A 170 2.58 -4.73 -13.00
CA ASN A 170 1.33 -5.24 -13.58
C ASN A 170 1.44 -6.64 -14.22
N PHE A 171 2.52 -7.39 -13.96
CA PHE A 171 2.65 -8.77 -14.45
C PHE A 171 1.78 -9.76 -13.66
N LEU A 172 1.51 -9.48 -12.37
CA LEU A 172 0.74 -10.32 -11.44
C LEU A 172 1.35 -11.73 -11.29
N THR A 173 2.68 -11.81 -11.28
CA THR A 173 3.44 -13.07 -11.26
C THR A 173 4.27 -13.28 -9.99
N HIS A 174 5.04 -12.27 -9.56
CA HIS A 174 6.02 -12.41 -8.49
C HIS A 174 6.21 -11.10 -7.71
N THR A 175 5.68 -11.05 -6.50
CA THR A 175 5.79 -9.91 -5.60
C THR A 175 6.66 -10.27 -4.39
N HIS A 176 7.39 -9.28 -3.85
CA HIS A 176 8.37 -9.54 -2.80
C HIS A 176 8.44 -8.39 -1.78
N VAL A 177 8.73 -8.75 -0.54
CA VAL A 177 9.12 -7.81 0.52
C VAL A 177 10.61 -7.95 0.81
N TYR A 178 11.30 -6.84 1.07
CA TYR A 178 12.71 -6.82 1.40
C TYR A 178 12.91 -6.69 2.91
N PHE A 179 13.70 -7.60 3.47
CA PHE A 179 14.10 -7.56 4.86
C PHE A 179 15.49 -8.18 5.05
N ASN A 180 16.37 -7.44 5.73
CA ASN A 180 17.69 -7.92 6.19
C ASN A 180 18.57 -8.52 5.06
N GLY A 181 18.70 -7.81 3.94
CA GLY A 181 19.60 -8.21 2.84
C GLY A 181 18.98 -9.08 1.76
N ALA A 182 17.72 -9.49 1.91
CA ALA A 182 17.06 -10.39 0.96
C ALA A 182 15.61 -9.98 0.67
N PHE A 183 15.15 -10.35 -0.53
CA PHE A 183 13.75 -10.32 -0.94
C PHE A 183 13.09 -11.66 -0.59
N HIS A 184 11.88 -11.60 -0.04
CA HIS A 184 11.12 -12.74 0.45
C HIS A 184 9.74 -12.78 -0.24
N SER A 185 9.27 -13.98 -0.55
CA SER A 185 7.92 -14.28 -1.03
C SER A 185 7.14 -15.04 0.05
N GLY A 186 5.82 -15.02 0.00
CA GLY A 186 4.94 -15.56 1.04
C GLY A 186 5.12 -14.86 2.38
N ALA A 187 5.60 -13.61 2.36
CA ALA A 187 6.10 -12.90 3.53
C ALA A 187 5.46 -11.52 3.70
N ALA A 188 5.61 -10.95 4.88
CA ALA A 188 5.23 -9.57 5.19
C ALA A 188 6.27 -8.90 6.08
N VAL A 189 6.41 -7.59 5.98
CA VAL A 189 7.22 -6.80 6.90
C VAL A 189 6.33 -5.81 7.63
N VAL A 190 6.40 -5.82 8.96
CA VAL A 190 5.73 -4.84 9.81
C VAL A 190 6.75 -3.84 10.33
N VAL A 191 6.47 -2.56 10.10
CA VAL A 191 7.29 -1.42 10.52
C VAL A 191 6.50 -0.63 11.54
N LEU A 192 6.97 -0.60 12.78
CA LEU A 192 6.38 0.23 13.83
C LEU A 192 7.20 1.51 13.97
N VAL A 193 6.56 2.65 13.75
CA VAL A 193 7.21 3.98 13.76
C VAL A 193 6.72 4.78 14.95
N ASN A 194 7.62 5.17 15.83
CA ASN A 194 7.36 6.05 16.97
C ASN A 194 8.05 7.40 16.76
N THR A 195 7.30 8.50 16.95
CA THR A 195 7.80 9.86 16.74
C THR A 195 7.04 10.89 17.58
N TRP A 196 7.69 12.01 17.88
CA TRP A 196 7.06 13.20 18.47
C TRP A 196 6.29 14.05 17.46
N LEU A 197 6.49 13.80 16.16
CA LEU A 197 5.81 14.55 15.12
C LEU A 197 4.33 14.15 15.07
N ASP A 198 3.46 15.14 14.87
CA ASP A 198 2.05 14.89 14.62
C ASP A 198 1.91 14.13 13.30
N PHE A 199 1.03 13.13 13.26
CA PHE A 199 0.74 12.37 12.05
C PHE A 199 -0.73 11.96 11.99
N GLU A 200 -1.18 11.62 10.78
CA GLU A 200 -2.51 11.05 10.56
C GLU A 200 -2.42 9.93 9.52
N VAL A 201 -2.89 8.75 9.89
CA VAL A 201 -3.11 7.63 8.97
C VAL A 201 -4.46 7.81 8.30
N PHE A 202 -4.52 7.73 6.98
CA PHE A 202 -5.69 8.06 6.18
C PHE A 202 -5.94 7.02 5.08
N THR A 203 -7.17 6.99 4.58
CA THR A 203 -7.55 6.34 3.33
C THR A 203 -8.58 7.21 2.60
N THR A 204 -8.55 7.23 1.27
CA THR A 204 -9.54 7.91 0.43
C THR A 204 -9.77 7.17 -0.89
N HIS A 205 -10.96 7.30 -1.45
CA HIS A 205 -11.26 6.83 -2.80
C HIS A 205 -12.15 7.84 -3.53
N HIS A 206 -12.02 7.89 -4.85
CA HIS A 206 -12.79 8.78 -5.72
C HIS A 206 -14.03 8.09 -6.31
N ILE A 207 -14.28 6.84 -5.93
CA ILE A 207 -15.34 5.99 -6.46
C ILE A 207 -16.73 6.39 -5.94
N LEU A 208 -17.71 6.50 -6.83
CA LEU A 208 -19.08 6.96 -6.57
C LEU A 208 -20.11 5.85 -6.75
N PRO A 209 -21.10 5.71 -5.85
CA PRO A 209 -22.08 4.65 -5.96
C PRO A 209 -23.09 4.90 -7.07
N ARG A 210 -23.49 3.83 -7.75
CA ARG A 210 -24.69 3.80 -8.58
C ARG A 210 -25.86 3.11 -7.83
N SER A 211 -27.03 3.12 -8.45
CA SER A 211 -28.24 2.53 -7.86
C SER A 211 -28.26 1.00 -7.93
N GLU A 212 -27.59 0.42 -8.93
CA GLU A 212 -27.57 -1.01 -9.21
C GLU A 212 -26.91 -1.81 -8.08
N LYS A 213 -27.52 -2.95 -7.74
CA LYS A 213 -27.08 -3.86 -6.69
C LYS A 213 -26.95 -5.29 -7.24
N LEU A 214 -25.92 -5.98 -6.77
CA LEU A 214 -25.63 -7.37 -7.07
C LEU A 214 -25.52 -8.12 -5.75
N VAL A 215 -26.28 -9.19 -5.57
CA VAL A 215 -26.21 -10.05 -4.38
C VAL A 215 -25.31 -11.23 -4.71
N VAL A 216 -24.31 -11.48 -3.88
CA VAL A 216 -23.45 -12.66 -4.03
C VAL A 216 -24.23 -13.88 -3.57
N THR A 217 -24.58 -14.77 -4.49
CA THR A 217 -25.38 -15.98 -4.18
C THR A 217 -24.54 -17.26 -4.18
N GLY A 218 -23.36 -17.23 -4.80
CA GLY A 218 -22.42 -18.34 -4.81
C GLY A 218 -20.97 -17.84 -4.89
N ALA A 219 -20.19 -18.06 -3.84
CA ALA A 219 -18.79 -17.69 -3.75
C ALA A 219 -17.99 -18.70 -2.92
N ASP A 220 -16.72 -18.83 -3.28
CA ASP A 220 -15.66 -19.49 -2.52
C ASP A 220 -14.69 -18.41 -2.01
N SER A 221 -14.90 -18.00 -0.76
CA SER A 221 -14.16 -16.90 -0.13
C SER A 221 -12.64 -17.17 -0.04
N PRO A 222 -12.17 -18.37 0.37
CA PRO A 222 -10.75 -18.73 0.35
C PRO A 222 -10.04 -18.57 -1.00
N SER A 223 -10.70 -18.90 -2.13
CA SER A 223 -10.13 -18.71 -3.47
C SER A 223 -10.46 -17.34 -4.09
N ARG A 224 -11.14 -16.46 -3.33
CA ARG A 224 -11.62 -15.14 -3.77
C ARG A 224 -12.43 -15.23 -5.07
N ARG A 225 -13.22 -16.30 -5.24
CA ARG A 225 -13.93 -16.62 -6.48
C ARG A 225 -15.44 -16.54 -6.29
N VAL A 226 -16.10 -15.75 -7.14
CA VAL A 226 -17.56 -15.60 -7.15
C VAL A 226 -18.10 -16.31 -8.38
N PHE A 227 -18.94 -17.30 -8.16
CA PHE A 227 -19.59 -18.11 -9.20
C PHE A 227 -20.93 -17.52 -9.61
N GLU A 228 -21.67 -16.95 -8.66
CA GLU A 228 -23.02 -16.46 -8.91
C GLU A 228 -23.27 -15.07 -8.29
N LEU A 229 -23.91 -14.23 -9.10
CA LEU A 229 -24.50 -12.96 -8.69
C LEU A 229 -25.99 -13.00 -9.03
N ASN A 230 -26.85 -12.65 -8.07
CA ASN A 230 -28.32 -12.67 -8.23
C ASN A 230 -28.88 -14.02 -8.74
N ALA A 231 -28.26 -15.14 -8.34
CA ALA A 231 -28.58 -16.49 -8.82
C ALA A 231 -28.37 -16.72 -10.33
N GLU A 232 -27.49 -15.94 -10.95
CA GLU A 232 -27.05 -16.06 -12.35
C GLU A 232 -25.51 -16.15 -12.41
N PRO A 233 -24.93 -16.66 -13.51
CA PRO A 233 -23.47 -16.70 -13.68
C PRO A 233 -22.85 -15.31 -13.46
N ALA A 234 -21.83 -15.24 -12.60
CA ALA A 234 -21.32 -13.96 -12.09
C ALA A 234 -20.90 -12.99 -13.21
N ALA A 235 -20.16 -13.47 -14.22
CA ALA A 235 -19.70 -12.63 -15.32
C ALA A 235 -20.84 -12.10 -16.19
N GLU A 236 -21.85 -12.93 -16.48
CA GLU A 236 -23.01 -12.52 -17.29
C GLU A 236 -23.85 -11.47 -16.57
N GLU A 237 -24.13 -11.70 -15.29
CA GLU A 237 -24.93 -10.77 -14.50
C GLU A 237 -24.21 -9.44 -14.28
N TYR A 238 -22.91 -9.48 -14.00
CA TYR A 238 -22.09 -8.28 -13.91
C TYR A 238 -22.08 -7.52 -15.24
N ALA A 239 -21.77 -8.18 -16.36
CA ALA A 239 -21.72 -7.56 -17.70
C ALA A 239 -23.05 -6.89 -18.07
N ARG A 240 -24.17 -7.54 -17.77
CA ARG A 240 -25.54 -7.01 -17.97
C ARG A 240 -25.77 -5.71 -17.20
N HIS A 241 -25.29 -5.62 -15.96
CA HIS A 241 -25.47 -4.44 -15.10
C HIS A 241 -24.60 -3.25 -15.50
N ILE A 242 -23.45 -3.50 -16.11
CA ILE A 242 -22.55 -2.45 -16.61
C ILE A 242 -22.79 -2.12 -18.08
N GLY A 243 -23.57 -2.93 -18.79
CA GLY A 243 -24.03 -2.69 -20.16
C GLY A 243 -23.02 -3.08 -21.24
N VAL A 244 -22.21 -4.12 -21.01
CA VAL A 244 -21.19 -4.61 -21.95
C VAL A 244 -21.40 -6.09 -22.27
N ALA A 245 -20.74 -6.62 -23.32
CA ALA A 245 -20.73 -8.06 -23.55
C ALA A 245 -19.71 -8.75 -22.64
N VAL A 246 -19.95 -10.02 -22.28
CA VAL A 246 -19.00 -10.80 -21.47
C VAL A 246 -17.62 -10.88 -22.13
N ALA A 247 -17.57 -10.95 -23.46
CA ALA A 247 -16.33 -10.99 -24.24
C ALA A 247 -15.51 -9.68 -24.16
N ASP A 248 -16.13 -8.58 -23.75
CA ASP A 248 -15.47 -7.28 -23.57
C ASP A 248 -14.97 -7.09 -22.13
N LEU A 249 -15.22 -8.05 -21.23
CA LEU A 249 -14.75 -7.97 -19.86
C LEU A 249 -13.22 -8.13 -19.81
N ASP A 250 -12.55 -7.03 -19.51
CA ASP A 250 -11.12 -6.99 -19.26
C ASP A 250 -10.79 -6.13 -18.03
N HIS A 251 -9.49 -6.04 -17.71
CA HIS A 251 -8.99 -5.27 -16.59
C HIS A 251 -9.39 -3.77 -16.66
N ARG A 252 -9.54 -3.19 -17.86
CA ARG A 252 -9.93 -1.78 -18.03
C ARG A 252 -11.41 -1.60 -17.70
N VAL A 253 -12.26 -2.53 -18.16
CA VAL A 253 -13.69 -2.54 -17.84
C VAL A 253 -13.91 -2.72 -16.34
N PHE A 254 -13.19 -3.64 -15.69
CA PHE A 254 -13.29 -3.83 -14.24
C PHE A 254 -12.87 -2.58 -13.45
N ALA A 255 -11.81 -1.90 -13.86
CA ALA A 255 -11.38 -0.64 -13.24
C ALA A 255 -12.42 0.48 -13.39
N ALA A 256 -13.08 0.56 -14.55
CA ALA A 256 -14.10 1.57 -14.86
C ALA A 256 -15.48 1.29 -14.21
N HIS A 257 -15.75 0.04 -13.85
CA HIS A 257 -17.03 -0.37 -13.25
C HIS A 257 -16.84 -1.21 -11.98
N PRO A 258 -16.20 -0.66 -10.94
CA PRO A 258 -15.88 -1.45 -9.76
C PRO A 258 -17.13 -1.75 -8.94
N LEU A 259 -17.03 -2.80 -8.11
CA LEU A 259 -18.06 -3.15 -7.14
C LEU A 259 -17.61 -2.71 -5.74
N ALA A 260 -18.56 -2.38 -4.86
CA ALA A 260 -18.25 -2.08 -3.47
C ALA A 260 -19.30 -2.64 -2.51
N VAL A 261 -18.85 -3.10 -1.35
CA VAL A 261 -19.72 -3.39 -0.22
C VAL A 261 -19.93 -2.11 0.59
N ARG A 262 -21.15 -1.88 1.07
CA ARG A 262 -21.45 -0.76 1.97
C ARG A 262 -21.45 -1.24 3.42
N ILE A 263 -20.57 -0.69 4.23
CA ILE A 263 -20.53 -0.95 5.68
C ILE A 263 -20.78 0.39 6.38
N HIS A 264 -21.89 0.48 7.11
CA HIS A 264 -22.45 1.75 7.61
C HIS A 264 -22.63 2.75 6.45
N ASP A 265 -22.00 3.92 6.53
CA ASP A 265 -22.09 4.99 5.52
C ASP A 265 -20.89 5.01 4.56
N GLN A 266 -19.99 4.02 4.65
CA GLN A 266 -18.77 3.94 3.86
C GLN A 266 -18.84 2.81 2.82
N TYR A 267 -18.19 3.03 1.67
CA TYR A 267 -18.09 2.05 0.61
C TYR A 267 -16.68 1.47 0.56
N TYR A 268 -16.59 0.15 0.51
CA TYR A 268 -15.33 -0.58 0.41
C TYR A 268 -15.31 -1.34 -0.91
N VAL A 269 -14.42 -0.93 -1.80
CA VAL A 269 -14.30 -1.52 -3.12
C VAL A 269 -13.89 -3.00 -3.01
N ARG A 270 -14.47 -3.81 -3.89
CA ARG A 270 -14.16 -5.21 -4.16
C ARG A 270 -13.83 -5.29 -5.65
N ALA A 271 -12.55 -5.10 -5.98
CA ALA A 271 -12.10 -5.05 -7.36
C ALA A 271 -12.10 -6.45 -7.97
N ILE A 272 -12.68 -6.57 -9.16
CA ILE A 272 -12.64 -7.79 -9.96
C ILE A 272 -11.26 -7.85 -10.63
N GLN A 273 -10.64 -9.03 -10.58
CA GLN A 273 -9.33 -9.30 -11.18
C GLN A 273 -9.48 -9.87 -12.60
N GLN A 274 -10.27 -10.93 -12.75
CA GLN A 274 -10.41 -11.64 -14.01
C GLN A 274 -11.75 -12.38 -14.09
N VAL A 275 -12.16 -12.65 -15.32
CA VAL A 275 -13.23 -13.58 -15.68
C VAL A 275 -12.62 -14.92 -16.09
N HIS A 276 -13.27 -16.03 -15.70
CA HIS A 276 -12.86 -17.39 -16.04
C HIS A 276 -13.75 -18.00 -17.12
N ASP A 277 -13.29 -19.10 -17.73
CA ASP A 277 -14.05 -19.84 -18.76
C ASP A 277 -15.41 -20.36 -18.26
N ASP A 278 -15.54 -20.63 -16.96
CA ASP A 278 -16.79 -21.04 -16.32
C ASP A 278 -17.68 -19.87 -15.89
N LEU A 279 -17.37 -18.65 -16.36
CA LEU A 279 -18.10 -17.40 -16.10
C LEU A 279 -18.06 -16.93 -14.64
N SER A 280 -17.23 -17.54 -13.80
CA SER A 280 -16.93 -17.00 -12.48
C SER A 280 -15.97 -15.81 -12.56
N LEU A 281 -15.98 -15.00 -11.50
CA LEU A 281 -15.13 -13.82 -11.35
C LEU A 281 -14.17 -14.02 -10.17
N SER A 282 -12.87 -13.81 -10.37
CA SER A 282 -11.91 -13.66 -9.26
C SER A 282 -11.85 -12.21 -8.81
N PHE A 283 -11.70 -12.00 -7.50
CA PHE A 283 -11.56 -10.69 -6.88
C PHE A 283 -10.19 -10.54 -6.22
N TYR A 284 -9.70 -9.30 -6.11
CA TYR A 284 -8.46 -9.00 -5.40
C TYR A 284 -8.56 -9.26 -3.89
N CYS A 285 -9.77 -9.20 -3.32
CA CYS A 285 -10.05 -9.46 -1.92
C CYS A 285 -11.24 -10.40 -1.75
N ALA A 286 -11.34 -11.05 -0.59
CA ALA A 286 -12.38 -12.02 -0.29
C ALA A 286 -13.80 -11.44 -0.36
N VAL A 287 -14.72 -12.27 -0.88
CA VAL A 287 -16.14 -11.99 -1.05
C VAL A 287 -16.93 -13.17 -0.51
N GLU A 288 -17.94 -12.92 0.34
CA GLU A 288 -18.76 -13.94 0.97
C GLU A 288 -20.17 -14.03 0.40
N ASN A 289 -20.81 -15.19 0.55
CA ASN A 289 -22.22 -15.36 0.20
C ASN A 289 -23.11 -14.43 1.03
N GLY A 290 -24.14 -13.87 0.38
CA GLY A 290 -25.13 -13.01 0.99
C GLY A 290 -24.73 -11.53 1.07
N ILE A 291 -23.51 -11.16 0.70
CA ILE A 291 -23.14 -9.74 0.68
C ILE A 291 -23.79 -9.04 -0.51
N VAL A 292 -24.19 -7.78 -0.28
CA VAL A 292 -24.74 -6.92 -1.33
C VAL A 292 -23.63 -6.01 -1.84
N LEU A 293 -23.29 -6.20 -3.10
CA LEU A 293 -22.37 -5.36 -3.87
C LEU A 293 -23.16 -4.24 -4.56
N THR A 294 -22.59 -3.04 -4.53
CA THR A 294 -23.08 -1.88 -5.28
C THR A 294 -22.20 -1.69 -6.49
N VAL A 295 -22.81 -1.52 -7.67
CA VAL A 295 -22.06 -1.09 -8.85
C VAL A 295 -21.64 0.35 -8.65
N MET A 296 -20.37 0.64 -8.91
CA MET A 296 -19.80 1.95 -8.73
C MET A 296 -19.31 2.52 -10.06
N LYS A 297 -18.87 3.78 -10.04
CA LYS A 297 -18.16 4.44 -11.14
C LYS A 297 -17.04 5.34 -10.60
N PRO A 298 -15.91 5.48 -11.31
CA PRO A 298 -14.91 6.49 -10.99
C PRO A 298 -15.49 7.90 -11.01
N GLY A 299 -15.27 8.67 -9.94
CA GLY A 299 -15.32 10.13 -9.93
C GLY A 299 -13.95 10.76 -10.21
N PRO A 300 -13.81 12.09 -10.11
CA PRO A 300 -12.54 12.74 -10.41
C PRO A 300 -11.52 12.55 -9.27
N ILE A 301 -10.32 12.03 -9.60
CA ILE A 301 -9.23 11.78 -8.64
C ILE A 301 -8.68 13.08 -8.03
N LEU A 302 -8.40 14.11 -8.84
CA LEU A 302 -7.73 15.32 -8.35
C LEU A 302 -8.54 16.06 -7.26
N PRO A 303 -9.85 16.35 -7.43
CA PRO A 303 -10.63 16.99 -6.37
C PRO A 303 -10.71 16.16 -5.09
N ASN A 304 -10.74 14.82 -5.21
CA ASN A 304 -10.70 13.92 -4.06
C ASN A 304 -9.38 14.03 -3.29
N LEU A 305 -8.24 14.05 -4.00
CA LEU A 305 -6.93 14.26 -3.40
C LEU A 305 -6.78 15.66 -2.79
N GLN A 306 -7.24 16.71 -3.47
CA GLN A 306 -7.24 18.08 -2.93
C GLN A 306 -8.00 18.16 -1.61
N THR A 307 -9.22 17.62 -1.57
CA THR A 307 -10.03 17.59 -0.34
C THR A 307 -9.32 16.86 0.80
N LEU A 308 -8.66 15.73 0.50
CA LEU A 308 -7.88 14.98 1.48
C LEU A 308 -6.74 15.84 2.05
N PHE A 309 -5.88 16.39 1.18
CA PHE A 309 -4.68 17.11 1.62
C PHE A 309 -5.00 18.45 2.27
N ASP A 310 -6.02 19.18 1.81
CA ASP A 310 -6.52 20.38 2.47
C ASP A 310 -6.98 20.05 3.91
N GLY A 311 -7.69 18.92 4.07
CA GLY A 311 -8.12 18.44 5.38
C GLY A 311 -6.96 18.03 6.29
N LEU A 312 -5.98 17.31 5.76
CA LEU A 312 -4.77 16.90 6.50
C LEU A 312 -3.98 18.13 6.95
N GLN A 313 -3.73 19.09 6.05
CA GLN A 313 -3.01 20.32 6.38
C GLN A 313 -3.78 21.18 7.39
N ALA A 314 -5.11 21.23 7.33
CA ALA A 314 -5.91 21.94 8.32
C ALA A 314 -5.77 21.35 9.74
N ARG A 315 -5.56 20.03 9.87
CA ARG A 315 -5.42 19.34 11.17
C ARG A 315 -3.97 19.25 11.66
N LEU A 316 -3.03 19.01 10.75
CA LEU A 316 -1.62 18.73 11.04
C LEU A 316 -0.71 19.95 10.85
N GLY A 317 -1.09 20.91 10.00
CA GLY A 317 -0.23 21.98 9.53
C GLY A 317 0.64 21.55 8.34
N ASP A 318 1.81 22.18 8.20
CA ASP A 318 2.75 21.89 7.11
C ASP A 318 3.23 20.44 7.15
N LEU A 319 3.09 19.72 6.03
CA LEU A 319 3.54 18.34 5.93
C LEU A 319 5.05 18.26 5.73
N LEU A 320 5.68 17.36 6.47
CA LEU A 320 7.07 16.95 6.31
C LEU A 320 7.19 15.91 5.17
N LEU A 321 6.32 14.90 5.22
CA LEU A 321 6.33 13.73 4.35
C LEU A 321 4.92 13.13 4.33
N THR A 322 4.52 12.59 3.19
CA THR A 322 3.43 11.62 3.12
C THR A 322 3.94 10.30 2.56
N ILE A 323 3.71 9.20 3.26
CA ILE A 323 3.99 7.85 2.74
C ILE A 323 2.70 7.32 2.13
N GLY A 324 2.71 7.08 0.81
CA GLY A 324 1.52 6.72 0.04
C GLY A 324 1.54 5.30 -0.52
N CYS A 325 0.43 4.59 -0.33
CA CYS A 325 0.06 3.33 -0.99
C CYS A 325 -1.08 3.67 -1.96
N ASP A 326 -0.78 3.70 -3.27
CA ASP A 326 -1.73 4.16 -4.30
C ASP A 326 -2.10 3.01 -5.24
N CYS A 327 -3.34 2.54 -5.21
CA CYS A 327 -3.75 1.38 -6.00
C CYS A 327 -3.32 1.49 -7.47
N PHE A 328 -2.72 0.43 -8.03
CA PHE A 328 -2.33 0.40 -9.44
C PHE A 328 -3.52 0.65 -10.38
N LEU A 329 -4.74 0.26 -9.97
CA LEU A 329 -5.97 0.54 -10.72
C LEU A 329 -6.24 2.05 -10.86
N ARG A 330 -5.88 2.86 -9.86
CA ARG A 330 -5.97 4.33 -9.94
C ARG A 330 -4.94 4.87 -10.92
N ARG A 331 -3.73 4.32 -10.92
CA ARG A 331 -2.70 4.67 -11.91
C ARG A 331 -3.14 4.32 -13.33
N LEU A 332 -3.71 3.14 -13.55
CA LEU A 332 -4.23 2.73 -14.85
C LEU A 332 -5.31 3.70 -15.37
N GLU A 333 -6.22 4.14 -14.50
CA GLU A 333 -7.20 5.17 -14.83
C GLU A 333 -6.54 6.51 -15.23
N LEU A 334 -5.47 6.91 -14.55
CA LEU A 334 -4.72 8.13 -14.87
C LEU A 334 -3.93 8.04 -16.17
N GLU A 335 -3.39 6.85 -16.47
CA GLU A 335 -2.72 6.57 -17.74
C GLU A 335 -3.72 6.59 -18.90
N ASP A 336 -4.91 6.01 -18.73
CA ASP A 336 -5.96 5.99 -19.74
C ASP A 336 -6.57 7.38 -20.01
N SER A 337 -6.75 8.17 -18.96
CA SER A 337 -7.29 9.53 -19.05
C SER A 337 -6.26 10.61 -19.38
N GLY A 338 -4.98 10.26 -19.46
CA GLY A 338 -3.88 11.20 -19.75
C GLY A 338 -3.57 12.19 -18.61
N ASN A 339 -4.00 11.90 -17.38
CA ASN A 339 -3.87 12.81 -16.23
C ASN A 339 -2.67 12.48 -15.32
N LEU A 340 -1.86 11.47 -15.67
CA LEU A 340 -0.77 10.98 -14.82
C LEU A 340 0.23 12.08 -14.41
N GLU A 341 0.64 12.95 -15.33
CA GLU A 341 1.59 14.04 -15.04
C GLU A 341 0.99 15.08 -14.08
N GLN A 342 -0.27 15.45 -14.27
CA GLN A 342 -0.97 16.42 -13.42
C GLN A 342 -1.08 15.90 -11.98
N ILE A 343 -1.51 14.65 -11.81
CA ILE A 343 -1.61 14.04 -10.48
C ILE A 343 -0.23 13.83 -9.88
N GLY A 344 0.75 13.37 -10.66
CA GLY A 344 2.13 13.22 -10.21
C GLY A 344 2.73 14.52 -9.70
N GLY A 345 2.50 15.63 -10.39
CA GLY A 345 2.87 16.97 -9.95
C GLY A 345 2.19 17.37 -8.63
N PHE A 346 0.90 17.10 -8.50
CA PHE A 346 0.17 17.35 -7.25
C PHE A 346 0.73 16.52 -6.08
N LEU A 347 0.96 15.22 -6.27
CA LEU A 347 1.53 14.34 -5.24
C LEU A 347 2.94 14.78 -4.82
N ARG A 348 3.77 15.22 -5.77
CA ARG A 348 5.08 15.82 -5.49
C ARG A 348 4.95 17.05 -4.60
N ASP A 349 4.03 17.96 -4.93
CA ASP A 349 3.83 19.20 -4.17
C ASP A 349 3.36 18.92 -2.73
N GLN A 350 2.64 17.80 -2.53
CA GLN A 350 2.25 17.28 -1.22
C GLN A 350 3.31 16.39 -0.54
N ARG A 351 4.52 16.30 -1.10
CA ARG A 351 5.65 15.50 -0.57
C ARG A 351 5.32 14.02 -0.39
N VAL A 352 4.53 13.47 -1.32
CA VAL A 352 4.20 12.05 -1.31
C VAL A 352 5.38 11.25 -1.84
N MET A 353 5.77 10.24 -1.05
CA MET A 353 6.73 9.20 -1.40
C MET A 353 6.03 7.87 -1.20
N GLY A 354 6.18 6.93 -2.11
CA GLY A 354 5.28 5.79 -2.07
C GLY A 354 5.39 4.88 -3.27
N PHE A 355 4.35 4.09 -3.46
CA PHE A 355 4.34 3.11 -4.53
C PHE A 355 2.92 2.75 -4.95
N ASN A 356 2.83 2.19 -6.15
CA ASN A 356 1.63 1.61 -6.69
C ASN A 356 1.48 0.17 -6.21
N THR A 357 0.35 -0.12 -5.60
CA THR A 357 0.06 -1.35 -4.86
C THR A 357 -0.94 -2.23 -5.59
N TYR A 358 -0.93 -3.54 -5.34
CA TYR A 358 -2.02 -4.44 -5.75
C TYR A 358 -3.21 -4.46 -4.79
N GLY A 359 -3.00 -3.92 -3.59
CA GLY A 359 -3.99 -3.79 -2.55
C GLY A 359 -3.51 -2.82 -1.49
N GLU A 360 -4.43 -2.11 -0.86
CA GLU A 360 -4.13 -1.20 0.23
C GLU A 360 -4.73 -1.75 1.52
N GLN A 361 -4.15 -1.34 2.63
CA GLN A 361 -4.49 -1.87 3.94
C GLN A 361 -4.79 -0.70 4.87
N PHE A 362 -5.92 -0.74 5.55
CA PHE A 362 -6.30 0.29 6.50
C PHE A 362 -7.03 -0.33 7.68
N ASN A 363 -6.46 -0.19 8.88
CA ASN A 363 -7.04 -0.69 10.14
C ASN A 363 -7.59 -2.13 10.04
N GLY A 364 -6.75 -3.06 9.58
CA GLY A 364 -7.07 -4.48 9.48
C GLY A 364 -7.86 -4.90 8.25
N MET A 365 -8.26 -3.95 7.39
CA MET A 365 -9.01 -4.24 6.16
C MET A 365 -8.12 -4.18 4.93
N HIS A 366 -8.27 -5.18 4.05
CA HIS A 366 -7.78 -5.11 2.67
C HIS A 366 -8.82 -4.38 1.81
N ILE A 367 -8.39 -3.30 1.16
CA ILE A 367 -9.19 -2.42 0.31
C ILE A 367 -8.48 -2.19 -1.04
N ASN A 368 -9.23 -1.86 -2.09
CA ASN A 368 -8.69 -1.58 -3.42
C ASN A 368 -9.18 -0.22 -3.94
N GLN A 369 -8.55 0.28 -5.00
CA GLN A 369 -8.86 1.58 -5.63
C GLN A 369 -8.85 2.75 -4.66
N THR A 370 -8.00 2.67 -3.63
CA THR A 370 -7.82 3.71 -2.64
C THR A 370 -6.45 4.34 -2.76
N PHE A 371 -6.32 5.54 -2.19
CA PHE A 371 -5.04 6.10 -1.81
C PHE A 371 -5.00 6.10 -0.30
N THR A 372 -4.11 5.29 0.25
CA THR A 372 -3.97 5.06 1.69
C THR A 372 -2.57 5.41 2.13
N GLY A 373 -2.40 5.97 3.32
CA GLY A 373 -1.08 6.43 3.73
C GLY A 373 -1.02 6.99 5.12
N VAL A 374 0.13 7.58 5.42
CA VAL A 374 0.34 8.43 6.60
C VAL A 374 0.91 9.76 6.18
N ALA A 375 0.32 10.85 6.68
CA ALA A 375 0.88 12.18 6.57
C ALA A 375 1.57 12.54 7.89
N ILE A 376 2.82 12.98 7.83
CA ILE A 376 3.63 13.36 8.99
C ILE A 376 3.87 14.86 8.90
N ALA A 377 3.55 15.59 9.95
CA ALA A 377 3.70 17.03 10.03
C ALA A 377 5.15 17.44 10.31
N ARG A 378 5.50 18.67 9.96
CA ARG A 378 6.70 19.31 10.49
C ARG A 378 6.50 19.59 11.98
N GLY A 379 7.56 19.40 12.77
CA GLY A 379 7.53 19.73 14.19
C GLY A 379 7.17 21.21 14.38
N ARG A 380 6.21 21.50 15.28
CA ARG A 380 5.87 22.87 15.64
C ARG A 380 7.11 23.53 16.26
N ARG A 381 7.56 24.65 15.69
CA ARG A 381 8.69 25.43 16.21
C ARG A 381 8.39 26.01 17.58
#